data_AF-A0A839WFF6-F1
#
_entry.id   AF-A0A839WFF6-F1
#
_cell.length_a   1.000
_cell.length_b   1.000
_cell.length_c   1.000
_cell.angle_alpha   90.00
_cell.angle_beta   90.00
_cell.angle_gamma   90.00
#
_symmetry.space_group_name_H-M   'P 1'
#
loop_
_entity.id
_entity.type
_entity.pdbx_description
1 polymer ?
#
loop_
_entity_poly.entity_id
_entity_poly.type
_entity_poly.pdbx_seq_one_letter_code
_entity_poly.pdbx_strand_id
1 'polypeptide(L)'
;MENVIDLYRRRIAHAALNRLKNKTSGNLLIVNLPNGAIETVEITESVMTQLLRRFELMARSEFGNRKETESFIKATYQNAIGINKNTEYLTESGKLIVDDLFKEVTDYVKEKHLSGGVQ
;
A
#
# COMPACT_ATOMS: atom_id res chain seq x y z
N MET A 1 -18.39 -17.35 -2.97
CA MET A 1 -18.71 -15.97 -2.54
C MET A 1 -17.37 -15.30 -2.31
N GLU A 2 -17.02 -14.28 -3.08
CA GLU A 2 -15.71 -13.62 -2.94
C GLU A 2 -15.65 -12.88 -1.60
N ASN A 3 -14.55 -13.02 -0.86
CA ASN A 3 -14.37 -12.33 0.42
C ASN A 3 -14.32 -10.81 0.14
N VAL A 4 -15.14 -10.03 0.84
CA VAL A 4 -15.23 -8.58 0.64
C VAL A 4 -13.86 -7.90 0.82
N ILE A 5 -13.06 -8.36 1.78
CA ILE A 5 -11.71 -7.83 1.99
C ILE A 5 -10.84 -8.09 0.76
N ASP A 6 -10.94 -9.27 0.15
CA ASP A 6 -10.18 -9.62 -1.05
C ASP A 6 -10.58 -8.77 -2.25
N LEU A 7 -11.88 -8.52 -2.42
CA LEU A 7 -12.40 -7.62 -3.46
C LEU A 7 -11.80 -6.23 -3.31
N TYR A 8 -11.93 -5.61 -2.13
CA TYR A 8 -11.45 -4.24 -1.93
C TYR A 8 -9.91 -4.16 -1.92
N ARG A 9 -9.21 -5.21 -1.49
CA ARG A 9 -7.74 -5.27 -1.60
C ARG A 9 -7.27 -5.09 -3.04
N ARG A 10 -7.89 -5.80 -4.00
CA ARG A 10 -7.56 -5.65 -5.42
C ARG A 10 -7.86 -4.24 -5.93
N ARG A 11 -9.01 -3.67 -5.54
CA ARG A 11 -9.40 -2.30 -5.91
C ARG A 11 -8.41 -1.26 -5.42
N ILE A 12 -7.98 -1.37 -4.16
CA ILE A 12 -6.93 -0.50 -3.58
C ILE A 12 -5.61 -0.69 -4.31
N ALA A 13 -5.20 -1.93 -4.58
CA ALA A 13 -3.97 -2.19 -5.30
C ALA A 13 -3.98 -1.54 -6.69
N HIS A 14 -5.08 -1.70 -7.45
CA HIS A 14 -5.22 -1.11 -8.78
C HIS A 14 -5.22 0.43 -8.72
N ALA A 15 -5.95 1.03 -7.79
CA ALA A 15 -5.98 2.47 -7.62
C ALA A 15 -4.61 3.05 -7.22
N ALA A 16 -3.86 2.35 -6.37
CA ALA A 16 -2.50 2.72 -5.97
C ALA A 16 -1.52 2.67 -7.14
N LEU A 17 -1.55 1.59 -7.94
CA LEU A 17 -0.72 1.46 -9.13
C LEU A 17 -1.04 2.51 -10.17
N ASN A 18 -2.33 2.79 -10.43
CA ASN A 18 -2.73 3.87 -11.33
C ASN A 18 -2.22 5.25 -10.86
N ARG A 19 -2.25 5.50 -9.54
CA ARG A 19 -1.68 6.73 -8.96
C ARG A 19 -0.16 6.82 -9.20
N LEU A 20 0.59 5.73 -9.03
CA LEU A 20 2.03 5.70 -9.32
C LEU A 20 2.31 5.93 -10.81
N LYS A 21 1.56 5.24 -11.68
CA LYS A 21 1.65 5.39 -13.14
C LYS A 21 1.44 6.82 -13.59
N ASN A 22 0.43 7.50 -13.04
CA ASN A 22 0.17 8.90 -13.34
C ASN A 22 1.28 9.85 -12.82
N LYS A 23 1.97 9.49 -11.74
CA LYS A 23 3.03 10.30 -11.13
C LYS A 23 4.39 10.11 -11.79
N THR A 24 4.71 8.89 -12.23
CA THR A 24 6.08 8.50 -12.64
C THR A 24 6.16 7.92 -14.04
N SER A 25 5.05 7.87 -14.79
CA SER A 25 4.92 7.17 -16.08
C SER A 25 5.21 5.66 -16.02
N GLY A 26 5.26 5.10 -14.80
CA GLY A 26 5.44 3.68 -14.51
C GLY A 26 4.98 3.35 -13.08
N ASN A 27 5.18 2.14 -12.60
CA ASN A 27 4.82 1.79 -11.23
C ASN A 27 6.01 1.97 -10.28
N LEU A 28 6.73 3.10 -10.39
CA LEU A 28 7.98 3.32 -9.66
C LEU A 28 7.73 4.17 -8.41
N LEU A 29 8.13 3.66 -7.27
CA LEU A 29 8.25 4.41 -6.03
C LEU A 29 9.65 5.04 -5.97
N ILE A 30 9.71 6.37 -5.90
CA ILE A 30 10.96 7.12 -5.83
C ILE A 30 11.43 7.18 -4.37
N VAL A 31 12.66 6.76 -4.11
CA VAL A 31 13.30 6.77 -2.79
C VAL A 31 14.48 7.72 -2.81
N ASN A 32 14.40 8.79 -2.02
CA ASN A 32 15.54 9.67 -1.79
C ASN A 32 16.39 9.09 -0.66
N LEU A 33 17.62 8.69 -0.98
CA LEU A 33 18.58 8.14 -0.03
C LEU A 33 19.23 9.25 0.82
N PRO A 34 19.74 8.91 2.02
CA PRO A 34 20.37 9.89 2.92
C PRO A 34 21.60 10.60 2.33
N ASN A 35 22.29 9.97 1.37
CA ASN A 35 23.45 10.54 0.67
C ASN A 35 23.06 11.42 -0.53
N GLY A 36 21.76 11.67 -0.75
CA GLY A 36 21.25 12.46 -1.87
C GLY A 36 21.06 11.68 -3.18
N ALA A 37 21.41 10.39 -3.22
CA ALA A 37 21.11 9.54 -4.38
C ALA A 37 19.61 9.22 -4.47
N ILE A 38 19.15 8.95 -5.70
CA ILE A 38 17.78 8.56 -5.97
C ILE A 38 17.79 7.09 -6.39
N GLU A 39 17.01 6.29 -5.68
CA GLU A 39 16.68 4.92 -6.08
C GLU A 39 15.20 4.81 -6.45
N THR A 40 14.87 3.80 -7.25
CA THR A 40 13.49 3.49 -7.58
C THR A 40 13.17 2.05 -7.22
N VAL A 41 11.99 1.84 -6.65
CA VAL A 41 11.44 0.52 -6.37
C VAL A 41 10.23 0.31 -7.26
N GLU A 42 10.25 -0.73 -8.08
CA GLU A 42 9.05 -1.12 -8.84
C GLU A 42 8.01 -1.74 -7.92
N ILE A 43 6.81 -1.16 -7.90
CA ILE A 43 5.66 -1.67 -7.17
C ILE A 43 4.79 -2.45 -8.14
N THR A 44 4.76 -3.76 -7.99
CA THR A 44 3.84 -4.63 -8.74
C THR A 44 2.53 -4.84 -7.98
N GLU A 45 1.51 -5.39 -8.64
CA GLU A 45 0.26 -5.79 -7.97
C GLU A 45 0.51 -6.80 -6.84
N SER A 46 1.48 -7.71 -7.03
CA SER A 46 1.89 -8.68 -6.01
C SER A 46 2.51 -7.99 -4.79
N VAL A 47 3.42 -7.03 -5.01
CA VAL A 47 4.03 -6.23 -3.92
C VAL A 47 2.95 -5.46 -3.16
N MET A 48 2.06 -4.76 -3.87
CA MET A 48 0.97 -3.99 -3.25
C MET A 48 0.01 -4.90 -2.47
N THR A 49 -0.29 -6.09 -2.98
CA THR A 49 -1.11 -7.10 -2.30
C THR A 49 -0.44 -7.60 -1.01
N GLN A 50 0.88 -7.80 -1.02
CA GLN A 50 1.64 -8.22 0.16
C GLN A 50 1.65 -7.12 1.24
N LEU A 51 1.85 -5.86 0.85
CA LEU A 51 1.78 -4.70 1.75
C LEU A 51 0.41 -4.60 2.42
N LEU A 52 -0.67 -4.75 1.65
CA LEU A 52 -2.03 -4.74 2.19
C LEU A 52 -2.27 -5.92 3.15
N ARG A 53 -1.80 -7.12 2.82
CA ARG A 53 -1.87 -8.27 3.74
C ARG A 53 -1.07 -8.04 5.02
N ARG A 54 0.06 -7.35 4.97
CA ARG A 54 0.84 -6.96 6.15
C ARG A 54 0.02 -6.01 7.04
N PHE A 55 -0.62 -4.99 6.47
CA PHE A 55 -1.57 -4.15 7.20
C PHE A 55 -2.67 -4.98 7.89
N GLU A 56 -3.26 -5.95 7.19
CA GLU A 56 -4.29 -6.80 7.78
C GLU A 56 -3.75 -7.68 8.92
N LEU A 57 -2.51 -8.16 8.81
CA LEU A 57 -1.85 -8.92 9.87
C LEU A 57 -1.59 -8.05 11.10
N MET A 58 -1.12 -6.81 10.90
CA MET A 58 -0.94 -5.84 11.99
C MET A 58 -2.28 -5.52 12.67
N ALA A 59 -3.34 -5.29 11.91
CA ALA A 59 -4.66 -5.13 12.50
C ALA A 59 -5.06 -6.39 13.31
N ARG A 60 -4.82 -7.60 12.80
CA ARG A 60 -5.11 -8.84 13.54
C ARG A 60 -4.28 -9.01 14.81
N SER A 61 -3.10 -8.39 14.93
CA SER A 61 -2.32 -8.43 16.17
C SER A 61 -2.75 -7.38 17.20
N GLU A 62 -3.32 -6.25 16.77
CA GLU A 62 -3.79 -5.18 17.67
C GLU A 62 -5.14 -5.49 18.33
N PHE A 63 -6.02 -6.18 17.62
CA PHE A 63 -7.36 -6.50 18.11
C PHE A 63 -7.38 -7.86 18.80
N GLY A 64 -7.96 -7.93 20.01
CA GLY A 64 -8.17 -9.19 20.72
C GLY A 64 -9.30 -10.07 20.17
N ASN A 65 -10.10 -9.56 19.21
CA ASN A 65 -11.29 -10.23 18.69
C ASN A 65 -11.32 -10.23 17.15
N ARG A 66 -11.30 -11.42 16.55
CA ARG A 66 -11.34 -11.63 15.09
C ARG A 66 -12.53 -10.94 14.41
N LYS A 67 -13.72 -10.95 15.03
CA LYS A 67 -14.91 -10.34 14.40
C LYS A 67 -14.78 -8.82 14.28
N GLU A 68 -14.21 -8.19 15.32
CA GLU A 68 -13.94 -6.75 15.33
C GLU A 68 -12.86 -6.40 14.31
N THR A 69 -11.78 -7.18 14.24
CA THR A 69 -10.73 -6.94 13.25
C THR A 69 -11.24 -7.03 11.82
N GLU A 70 -12.00 -8.08 11.48
CA GLU A 70 -12.51 -8.26 10.11
C GLU A 70 -13.50 -7.15 9.75
N SER A 71 -14.28 -6.67 10.73
CA SER A 71 -15.17 -5.52 10.56
C SER A 71 -14.38 -4.23 10.33
N PHE A 72 -13.30 -4.01 11.09
CA PHE A 72 -12.40 -2.87 10.96
C PHE A 72 -11.70 -2.84 9.60
N ILE A 73 -11.08 -3.96 9.18
CA ILE A 73 -10.39 -4.07 7.89
C ILE A 73 -11.38 -3.80 6.75
N LYS A 74 -12.56 -4.44 6.81
CA LYS A 74 -13.61 -4.24 5.81
C LYS A 74 -14.01 -2.77 5.72
N ALA A 75 -14.35 -2.12 6.84
CA ALA A 75 -14.76 -0.72 6.85
C ALA A 75 -13.64 0.19 6.31
N THR A 76 -12.40 -0.04 6.74
CA THR A 76 -11.22 0.70 6.29
C THR A 76 -11.04 0.60 4.78
N TYR A 77 -11.10 -0.62 4.23
CA TYR A 77 -10.91 -0.86 2.80
C TYR A 77 -12.07 -0.34 1.96
N GLN A 78 -13.30 -0.41 2.46
CA GLN A 78 -14.46 0.18 1.81
C GLN A 78 -14.34 1.70 1.72
N ASN A 79 -13.89 2.34 2.80
CA ASN A 79 -13.71 3.78 2.86
C ASN A 79 -12.47 4.29 2.10
N ALA A 80 -11.51 3.40 1.79
CA ALA A 80 -10.31 3.73 1.02
C ALA A 80 -10.58 3.97 -0.48
N ILE A 81 -11.73 3.51 -0.99
CA ILE A 81 -12.08 3.58 -2.41
C ILE A 81 -13.26 4.51 -2.64
N GLY A 82 -13.03 5.53 -3.45
CA GLY A 82 -14.06 6.35 -4.07
C GLY A 82 -14.36 5.86 -5.48
N ILE A 83 -15.60 6.07 -5.93
CA ILE A 83 -16.03 5.76 -7.30
C ILE A 83 -16.53 7.06 -7.91
N ASN A 84 -16.01 7.41 -9.09
CA ASN A 84 -16.60 8.44 -9.95
C ASN A 84 -17.09 7.81 -11.26
N LYS A 85 -17.66 8.61 -12.17
CA LYS A 85 -18.30 8.12 -13.40
C LYS A 85 -17.38 7.24 -14.28
N ASN A 86 -16.06 7.41 -14.18
CA ASN A 86 -15.11 6.82 -15.12
C ASN A 86 -14.09 5.89 -14.46
N THR A 87 -13.90 5.95 -13.13
CA THR A 87 -12.88 5.16 -12.45
C THR A 87 -13.09 5.07 -10.95
N GLU A 88 -12.46 4.07 -10.37
CA GLU A 88 -12.19 3.99 -8.94
C GLU A 88 -10.91 4.77 -8.61
N TYR A 89 -10.87 5.40 -7.44
CA TYR A 89 -9.71 6.18 -6.98
C TYR A 89 -9.54 6.03 -5.47
N LEU A 90 -8.32 6.28 -4.98
CA LEU A 90 -8.05 6.35 -3.55
C LEU A 90 -8.68 7.61 -2.96
N THR A 91 -9.55 7.43 -1.95
CA THR A 91 -10.01 8.55 -1.11
C THR A 91 -8.84 9.12 -0.31
N GLU A 92 -9.06 10.20 0.46
CA GLU A 92 -8.01 10.73 1.34
C GLU A 92 -7.54 9.68 2.37
N SER A 93 -8.45 8.89 2.96
CA SER A 93 -8.05 7.79 3.85
C SER A 93 -7.32 6.67 3.08
N GLY A 94 -7.74 6.36 1.86
CA GLY A 94 -7.03 5.40 1.00
C GLY A 94 -5.62 5.84 0.64
N LYS A 95 -5.41 7.14 0.39
CA LYS A 95 -4.08 7.71 0.14
C LYS A 95 -3.20 7.59 1.38
N LEU A 96 -3.71 7.91 2.57
CA LEU A 96 -2.95 7.77 3.82
C LEU A 96 -2.48 6.32 4.04
N ILE A 97 -3.37 5.34 3.89
CA ILE A 97 -3.02 3.92 4.01
C ILE A 97 -1.91 3.54 3.03
N VAL A 98 -2.04 3.92 1.76
CA VAL A 98 -1.05 3.59 0.73
C VAL A 98 0.28 4.32 0.97
N ASP A 99 0.24 5.57 1.40
CA ASP A 99 1.43 6.36 1.68
C ASP A 99 2.19 5.81 2.89
N ASP A 100 1.50 5.34 3.93
CA ASP A 100 2.12 4.64 5.08
C ASP A 100 2.77 3.31 4.65
N LEU A 101 2.09 2.52 3.81
CA LEU A 101 2.66 1.28 3.27
C LEU A 101 3.89 1.54 2.40
N PHE A 102 3.88 2.60 1.58
CA PHE A 102 5.05 2.99 0.80
C PHE A 102 6.15 3.55 1.67
N LYS A 103 5.83 4.25 2.76
CA LYS A 103 6.81 4.71 3.75
C LYS A 103 7.60 3.52 4.30
N GLU A 104 6.94 2.43 4.71
CA GLU A 104 7.62 1.20 5.16
C GLU A 104 8.62 0.66 4.11
N VAL A 105 8.23 0.66 2.83
CA VAL A 105 9.14 0.26 1.74
C VAL A 105 10.32 1.23 1.62
N THR A 106 10.07 2.54 1.66
CA THR A 106 11.14 3.53 1.54
C THR A 106 12.10 3.50 2.72
N ASP A 107 11.60 3.25 3.94
CA ASP A 107 12.40 3.18 5.15
C ASP A 107 13.27 1.91 5.12
N TYR A 108 12.72 0.77 4.69
CA TYR A 108 13.49 -0.46 4.48
C TYR A 108 14.65 -0.27 3.49
N VAL A 109 14.41 0.40 2.35
CA VAL A 109 15.45 0.67 1.35
C VAL A 109 16.56 1.56 1.93
N LYS A 110 16.18 2.61 2.66
CA LYS A 110 17.14 3.51 3.31
C LYS A 110 17.97 2.78 4.37
N GLU A 111 17.34 1.94 5.19
CA GLU A 111 18.02 1.13 6.20
C GLU A 111 18.99 0.14 5.57
N LYS A 112 18.60 -0.53 4.49
CA LYS A 112 19.47 -1.42 3.72
C LYS A 112 20.69 -0.68 3.17
N HIS A 113 20.51 0.55 2.69
CA HIS A 113 21.60 1.40 2.21
C HIS A 113 22.55 1.81 3.34
N LEU A 114 22.00 2.25 4.48
CA LEU A 114 22.79 2.68 5.65
C LEU A 114 23.57 1.53 6.31
N SER A 115 23.01 0.32 6.30
CA SER A 115 23.67 -0.88 6.84
C SER A 115 24.73 -1.47 5.92
N GLY A 116 25.04 -0.81 4.79
CA GLY A 116 26.09 -1.24 3.86
C GLY A 116 25.72 -2.49 3.06
N GLY A 117 24.43 -2.70 2.78
CA GLY A 117 23.90 -3.89 2.13
C GLY A 117 24.71 -4.31 0.90
N VAL A 118 25.19 -5.56 0.93
CA VAL A 118 25.99 -6.23 -0.10
C VAL A 118 25.32 -6.10 -1.48
N GLN A 119 26.15 -5.77 -2.48
CA GLN A 119 25.83 -5.71 -3.92
C GLN A 119 25.18 -6.98 -4.44
#